data_AF-A0A812R4S3-F1
#
_entry.id   AF-A0A812R4S3-F1
#
_cell.length_a   1.000
_cell.length_b   1.000
_cell.length_c   1.000
_cell.angle_alpha   90.00
_cell.angle_beta   90.00
_cell.angle_gamma   90.00
#
_symmetry.space_group_name_H-M   'P 1'
#
loop_
_entity.id
_entity.type
_entity.pdbx_description
1 polymer ?
#
loop_
_entity_poly.entity_id
_entity_poly.type
_entity_poly.pdbx_seq_one_letter_code
_entity_poly.pdbx_strand_id
1 'polypeptide(L)'
;MRASKFAASPLAFEDDPQAEAARLEKLREDDPIAWQDAINTSRALVDAVKESDIDDLRRVVANAEEGEFIQAFILQAFVMALKSSLLEITQQMVDWGVPLQSSQLSQALHLVCELVNRENFSNSWRIVKALTDGNTEGGLDINAPRQSDGWTPLCIASADACLPMAFKLLELKADPNVITRANETPLALAKRSRDDDSDEQKEARGIISNMLRSYGGQDTCKDALRMLRKTSQPAVSKESQALKEEVVTVPTTTSTSHTRYRG
;
A
#
# COMPACT_ATOMS: atom_id res chain seq x y z
N MET A 1 13.99 -33.06 -0.43
CA MET A 1 12.85 -32.78 0.48
C MET A 1 12.33 -31.40 0.13
N ARG A 2 11.07 -31.25 -0.27
CA ARG A 2 10.43 -29.92 -0.31
C ARG A 2 10.35 -29.46 1.14
N ALA A 3 10.92 -28.30 1.47
CA ALA A 3 10.65 -27.68 2.76
C ALA A 3 9.11 -27.52 2.89
N SER A 4 8.55 -27.82 4.07
CA SER A 4 7.12 -27.57 4.33
C SER A 4 6.85 -26.07 4.08
N LYS A 5 5.65 -25.74 3.59
CA LYS A 5 5.20 -24.34 3.40
C LYS A 5 5.38 -23.55 4.70
N PHE A 6 5.10 -24.19 5.84
CA PHE A 6 5.30 -23.65 7.18
C PHE A 6 6.75 -23.23 7.46
N ALA A 7 7.74 -24.02 7.05
CA ALA A 7 9.15 -23.70 7.29
C ALA A 7 9.62 -22.43 6.54
N ALA A 8 8.97 -22.09 5.43
CA ALA A 8 9.27 -20.88 4.66
C ALA A 8 8.45 -19.67 5.11
N SER A 9 7.22 -19.88 5.58
CA SER A 9 6.30 -18.80 5.95
C SER A 9 5.45 -19.22 7.16
N PRO A 10 6.04 -19.27 8.36
CA PRO A 10 5.38 -19.82 9.55
C PRO A 10 4.23 -18.97 10.07
N LEU A 11 4.12 -17.70 9.64
CA LEU A 11 3.04 -16.79 10.04
C LEU A 11 2.00 -16.56 8.93
N ALA A 12 2.10 -17.28 7.81
CA ALA A 12 1.12 -17.20 6.73
C ALA A 12 -0.18 -17.88 7.12
N PHE A 13 -1.31 -17.32 6.66
CA PHE A 13 -2.61 -17.93 6.89
C PHE A 13 -2.80 -19.16 5.99
N GLU A 14 -3.28 -20.25 6.57
CA GLU A 14 -3.54 -21.49 5.84
C GLU A 14 -5.01 -21.62 5.40
N ASP A 15 -5.89 -21.08 6.23
CA ASP A 15 -7.33 -21.19 6.19
C ASP A 15 -8.00 -19.82 6.39
N ASP A 16 -9.27 -19.68 6.00
CA ASP A 16 -10.03 -18.47 6.31
C ASP A 16 -10.44 -18.42 7.79
N PRO A 17 -10.82 -17.24 8.34
CA PRO A 17 -11.12 -17.13 9.77
C PRO A 17 -12.25 -18.03 10.28
N GLN A 18 -13.21 -18.41 9.44
CA GLN A 18 -14.30 -19.30 9.85
C GLN A 18 -13.84 -20.75 9.89
N ALA A 19 -13.04 -21.16 8.90
CA ALA A 19 -12.41 -22.46 8.85
C ALA A 19 -11.44 -22.66 10.03
N GLU A 20 -10.63 -21.65 10.36
CA GLU A 20 -9.73 -21.69 11.53
C GLU A 20 -10.55 -21.84 12.83
N ALA A 21 -11.62 -21.06 12.99
CA ALA A 21 -12.46 -21.15 14.18
C ALA A 21 -13.08 -22.55 14.36
N ALA A 22 -13.57 -23.15 13.27
CA ALA A 22 -14.10 -24.51 13.29
C ALA A 22 -13.01 -25.56 13.60
N ARG A 23 -11.80 -25.39 13.04
CA ARG A 23 -10.64 -26.25 13.32
C ARG A 23 -10.23 -26.17 14.79
N LEU A 24 -10.15 -24.97 15.36
CA LEU A 24 -9.80 -24.76 16.77
C LEU A 24 -10.87 -25.28 17.72
N GLU A 25 -12.14 -25.14 17.39
CA GLU A 25 -13.24 -25.70 18.18
C GLU A 25 -13.16 -27.23 18.21
N LYS A 26 -12.96 -27.85 17.04
CA LYS A 26 -12.76 -29.30 16.95
C LYS A 26 -11.50 -29.75 17.69
N LEU A 27 -10.38 -29.03 17.55
CA LEU A 27 -9.13 -29.33 18.26
C LEU A 27 -9.33 -29.28 19.77
N ARG A 28 -10.11 -28.32 20.27
CA ARG A 28 -10.42 -28.21 21.69
C ARG A 28 -11.21 -29.41 22.22
N GLU A 29 -12.09 -29.99 21.41
CA GLU A 29 -12.86 -31.19 21.76
C GLU A 29 -12.02 -32.47 21.68
N ASP A 30 -11.26 -32.62 20.60
CA ASP A 30 -10.50 -33.84 20.28
C ASP A 30 -9.19 -33.95 21.09
N ASP A 31 -8.46 -32.84 21.27
CA ASP A 31 -7.19 -32.76 22.01
C ASP A 31 -7.03 -31.41 22.74
N PRO A 32 -7.55 -31.30 23.98
CA PRO A 32 -7.46 -30.08 24.77
C PRO A 32 -6.03 -29.64 25.10
N ILE A 33 -5.07 -30.56 25.10
CA ILE A 33 -3.66 -30.27 25.43
C ILE A 33 -3.04 -29.54 24.24
N ALA A 34 -3.15 -30.11 23.03
CA ALA A 34 -2.66 -29.47 21.81
C ALA A 34 -3.33 -28.11 21.56
N TRP A 35 -4.63 -27.98 21.85
CA TRP A 35 -5.32 -26.68 21.81
C TRP A 35 -4.70 -25.65 22.77
N GLN A 36 -4.38 -26.07 24.00
CA GLN A 36 -3.78 -25.20 25.01
C GLN A 36 -2.35 -24.81 24.63
N ASP A 37 -1.59 -25.72 24.02
CA ASP A 37 -0.24 -25.46 23.52
C ASP A 37 -0.25 -24.42 22.39
N ALA A 38 -1.16 -24.54 21.41
CA ALA A 38 -1.34 -23.53 20.37
C ALA A 38 -1.65 -22.12 20.95
N ILE A 39 -2.49 -22.06 21.99
CA ILE A 39 -2.78 -20.80 22.70
C ILE A 39 -1.54 -20.25 23.41
N ASN A 40 -0.74 -21.11 24.05
CA ASN A 40 0.47 -20.73 24.77
C ASN A 40 1.56 -20.24 23.80
N THR A 41 1.82 -20.97 22.71
CA THR A 41 2.77 -20.61 21.66
C THR A 41 2.36 -19.29 21.00
N SER A 42 1.07 -19.13 20.65
CA SER A 42 0.53 -17.88 20.11
C SER A 42 0.67 -16.69 21.07
N ARG A 43 0.54 -16.92 22.39
CA ARG A 43 0.74 -15.88 23.40
C ARG A 43 2.21 -15.51 23.55
N ALA A 44 3.11 -16.49 23.56
CA ALA A 44 4.55 -16.27 23.60
C ALA A 44 5.02 -15.41 22.42
N LEU A 45 4.44 -15.60 21.22
CA LEU A 45 4.69 -14.73 20.06
C LEU A 45 4.35 -13.26 20.38
N VAL A 46 3.18 -13.00 20.97
CA VAL A 46 2.75 -11.64 21.34
C VAL A 46 3.63 -11.06 22.44
N ASP A 47 3.98 -11.85 23.45
CA ASP A 47 4.82 -11.43 24.58
C ASP A 47 6.24 -11.07 24.12
N ALA A 48 6.86 -11.86 23.25
CA ALA A 48 8.16 -11.54 22.66
C ALA A 48 8.16 -10.20 21.91
N VAL A 49 7.10 -9.90 21.14
CA VAL A 49 6.96 -8.59 20.48
C VAL A 49 6.75 -7.47 21.50
N LYS A 50 5.94 -7.70 22.53
CA LYS A 50 5.67 -6.74 23.59
C LYS A 50 6.94 -6.34 24.34
N GLU A 51 7.83 -7.30 24.58
CA GLU A 51 9.13 -7.12 25.23
C GLU A 51 10.20 -6.61 24.26
N SER A 52 9.88 -6.51 22.96
CA SER A 52 10.80 -6.14 21.89
C SER A 52 12.02 -7.09 21.81
N ASP A 53 11.82 -8.36 22.16
CA ASP A 53 12.86 -9.39 22.13
C ASP A 53 12.77 -10.19 20.81
N ILE A 54 13.59 -9.81 19.84
CA ILE A 54 13.64 -10.49 18.54
C ILE A 54 14.23 -11.90 18.64
N ASP A 55 15.10 -12.17 19.61
CA ASP A 55 15.72 -13.47 19.77
C ASP A 55 14.74 -14.46 20.39
N ASP A 56 13.94 -14.01 21.37
CA ASP A 56 12.84 -14.80 21.90
C ASP A 56 11.77 -15.05 20.83
N LEU A 57 11.40 -14.02 20.06
CA LEU A 57 10.48 -14.16 18.93
C LEU A 57 10.93 -15.24 17.94
N ARG A 58 12.23 -15.24 17.58
CA ARG A 58 12.82 -16.27 16.71
C ARG A 58 12.80 -17.65 17.34
N ARG A 59 13.04 -17.77 18.65
CA ARG A 59 12.98 -19.05 19.36
C ARG A 59 11.57 -19.60 19.41
N VAL A 60 10.57 -18.77 19.68
CA VAL A 60 9.14 -19.15 19.67
C VAL A 60 8.78 -19.71 18.30
N VAL A 61 9.10 -18.98 17.22
CA VAL A 61 8.80 -19.44 15.85
C VAL A 61 9.60 -20.68 15.45
N ALA A 62 10.85 -20.81 15.87
CA ALA A 62 11.68 -21.98 15.52
C ALA A 62 11.23 -23.27 16.20
N ASN A 63 10.59 -23.18 17.37
CA ASN A 63 10.11 -24.33 18.14
C ASN A 63 8.63 -24.66 17.91
N ALA A 64 7.89 -23.80 17.19
CA ALA A 64 6.47 -23.98 16.95
C ALA A 64 6.19 -25.10 15.93
N GLU A 65 5.07 -25.80 16.12
CA GLU A 65 4.55 -26.78 15.17
C GLU A 65 3.56 -26.15 14.17
N GLU A 66 3.35 -26.83 13.04
CA GLU A 66 2.43 -26.40 11.99
C GLU A 66 1.00 -26.31 12.56
N GLY A 67 0.39 -25.12 12.48
CA GLY A 67 -0.96 -24.86 12.97
C GLY A 67 -1.07 -24.37 14.42
N GLU A 68 0.04 -24.16 15.13
CA GLU A 68 0.05 -23.60 16.50
C GLU A 68 -0.18 -22.08 16.56
N PHE A 69 0.16 -21.35 15.49
CA PHE A 69 -0.06 -19.91 15.44
C PHE A 69 -1.49 -19.56 15.01
N ILE A 70 -2.23 -18.98 15.93
CA ILE A 70 -3.62 -18.55 15.72
C ILE A 70 -3.64 -17.16 15.09
N GLN A 71 -4.43 -16.98 14.04
CA GLN A 71 -4.46 -15.77 13.21
C GLN A 71 -4.62 -14.48 14.02
N ALA A 72 -5.52 -14.48 15.01
CA ALA A 72 -5.78 -13.31 15.85
C ALA A 72 -4.53 -12.85 16.63
N PHE A 73 -3.70 -13.78 17.11
CA PHE A 73 -2.48 -13.47 17.84
C PHE A 73 -1.36 -12.97 16.91
N ILE A 74 -1.24 -13.54 15.71
CA ILE A 74 -0.31 -13.06 14.68
C ILE A 74 -0.62 -11.60 14.35
N LEU A 75 -1.89 -11.29 14.05
CA LEU A 75 -2.33 -9.91 13.73
C LEU A 75 -2.13 -8.96 14.91
N GLN A 76 -2.42 -9.40 16.14
CA GLN A 76 -2.18 -8.62 17.34
C GLN A 76 -0.70 -8.29 17.52
N ALA A 77 0.18 -9.31 17.46
CA ALA A 77 1.63 -9.14 17.56
C ALA A 77 2.13 -8.18 16.49
N PHE A 78 1.69 -8.35 15.23
CA PHE A 78 2.12 -7.51 14.14
C PHE A 78 1.69 -6.05 14.33
N VAL A 79 0.43 -5.79 14.68
CA VAL A 79 -0.05 -4.43 14.95
C VAL A 79 0.70 -3.80 16.13
N MET A 80 1.05 -4.58 17.16
CA MET A 80 1.89 -4.10 18.28
C MET A 80 3.30 -3.70 17.81
N ALA A 81 3.95 -4.51 16.96
CA ALA A 81 5.24 -4.18 16.39
C ALA A 81 5.20 -2.86 15.58
N LEU A 82 4.13 -2.66 14.80
CA LEU A 82 3.92 -1.43 14.03
C LEU A 82 3.73 -0.21 14.94
N LYS A 83 2.88 -0.31 15.98
CA LYS A 83 2.63 0.80 16.92
C LYS A 83 3.90 1.23 17.65
N SER A 84 4.75 0.28 17.99
CA SER A 84 6.02 0.51 18.69
C SER A 84 7.19 0.81 17.74
N SER A 85 6.95 0.87 16.42
CA SER A 85 7.99 1.11 15.40
C SER A 85 9.19 0.14 15.49
N LEU A 86 8.91 -1.14 15.79
CA LEU A 86 9.91 -2.21 15.94
C LEU A 86 10.33 -2.71 14.57
N LEU A 87 11.30 -2.03 13.94
CA LEU A 87 11.70 -2.30 12.56
C LEU A 87 12.14 -3.75 12.33
N GLU A 88 13.05 -4.26 13.15
CA GLU A 88 13.64 -5.59 12.94
C GLU A 88 12.59 -6.70 13.11
N ILE A 89 11.75 -6.61 14.14
CA ILE A 89 10.63 -7.53 14.36
C ILE A 89 9.63 -7.43 13.20
N THR A 90 9.29 -6.23 12.76
CA THR A 90 8.34 -6.05 11.65
C THR A 90 8.88 -6.69 10.36
N GLN A 91 10.14 -6.46 10.02
CA GLN A 91 10.79 -7.07 8.86
C GLN A 91 10.80 -8.60 8.97
N GLN A 92 11.19 -9.12 10.14
CA GLN A 92 11.22 -10.56 10.40
C GLN A 92 9.83 -11.21 10.24
N MET A 93 8.78 -10.55 10.74
CA MET A 93 7.40 -11.03 10.61
C MET A 93 6.89 -10.96 9.16
N VAL A 94 7.28 -9.93 8.39
CA VAL A 94 6.99 -9.86 6.94
C VAL A 94 7.68 -11.01 6.20
N ASP A 95 8.95 -11.29 6.50
CA ASP A 95 9.72 -12.39 5.92
C ASP A 95 9.10 -13.76 6.25
N TRP A 96 8.51 -13.91 7.44
CA TRP A 96 7.76 -15.10 7.83
C TRP A 96 6.34 -15.19 7.26
N GLY A 97 5.95 -14.27 6.39
CA GLY A 97 4.71 -14.37 5.63
C GLY A 97 3.48 -13.87 6.35
N VAL A 98 3.59 -12.90 7.28
CA VAL A 98 2.39 -12.25 7.85
C VAL A 98 1.45 -11.79 6.72
N PRO A 99 0.13 -12.04 6.82
CA PRO A 99 -0.81 -11.84 5.71
C PRO A 99 -1.16 -10.36 5.54
N LEU A 100 -0.29 -9.61 4.87
CA LEU A 100 -0.44 -8.16 4.66
C LEU A 100 -1.78 -7.80 3.99
N GLN A 101 -2.32 -8.66 3.13
CA GLN A 101 -3.59 -8.43 2.42
C GLN A 101 -4.84 -8.64 3.29
N SER A 102 -4.67 -9.03 4.56
CA SER A 102 -5.74 -9.13 5.55
C SER A 102 -6.50 -7.80 5.68
N SER A 103 -7.83 -7.88 5.78
CA SER A 103 -8.67 -6.69 5.98
C SER A 103 -8.33 -5.93 7.27
N GLN A 104 -7.83 -6.64 8.29
CA GLN A 104 -7.36 -6.07 9.55
C GLN A 104 -6.07 -5.24 9.37
N LEU A 105 -5.24 -5.55 8.37
CA LEU A 105 -3.99 -4.83 8.07
C LEU A 105 -4.14 -3.77 6.98
N SER A 106 -5.34 -3.59 6.41
CA SER A 106 -5.63 -2.58 5.37
C SER A 106 -5.25 -1.14 5.75
N GLN A 107 -5.13 -0.84 7.05
CA GLN A 107 -4.78 0.48 7.58
C GLN A 107 -3.36 0.54 8.20
N ALA A 108 -2.54 -0.49 8.00
CA ALA A 108 -1.20 -0.57 8.59
C ALA A 108 -0.29 0.60 8.14
N LEU A 109 -0.32 0.96 6.85
CA LEU A 109 0.45 2.11 6.35
C LEU A 109 0.03 3.43 6.99
N HIS A 110 -1.29 3.63 7.16
CA HIS A 110 -1.83 4.82 7.82
C HIS A 110 -1.40 4.90 9.28
N LEU A 111 -1.52 3.79 10.01
CA LEU A 111 -1.12 3.68 11.41
C LEU A 111 0.36 4.06 11.60
N VAL A 112 1.24 3.50 10.76
CA VAL A 112 2.68 3.79 10.86
C VAL A 112 2.97 5.25 10.58
N CYS A 113 2.30 5.87 9.60
CA CYS A 113 2.49 7.28 9.26
C CYS A 113 1.96 8.24 10.34
N GLU A 114 0.86 7.88 11.02
CA GLU A 114 0.23 8.67 12.08
C GLU A 114 1.07 8.70 13.37
N LEU A 115 1.86 7.64 13.61
CA LEU A 115 2.71 7.50 14.80
C LEU A 115 4.15 8.02 14.61
N VAL A 116 4.45 8.65 13.46
CA VAL A 116 5.79 9.17 13.17
C VAL A 116 6.13 10.36 14.05
N ASN A 117 7.32 10.33 14.64
CA ASN A 117 7.95 11.43 15.33
C ASN A 117 9.46 11.48 14.98
N ARG A 118 10.19 12.43 15.56
CA ARG A 118 11.63 12.61 15.28
C ARG A 118 12.47 11.41 15.67
N GLU A 119 12.11 10.70 16.72
CA GLU A 119 12.88 9.60 17.28
C GLU A 119 12.69 8.32 16.47
N ASN A 120 11.46 8.04 16.03
CA ASN A 120 11.14 6.80 15.32
C ASN A 120 11.13 6.91 13.79
N PHE A 121 11.26 8.11 13.20
CA PHE A 121 11.16 8.33 11.75
C PHE A 121 11.97 7.31 10.92
N SER A 122 13.23 7.08 11.33
CA SER A 122 14.16 6.13 10.70
C SER A 122 13.57 4.72 10.59
N ASN A 123 12.87 4.26 11.62
CA ASN A 123 12.22 2.96 11.65
C ASN A 123 10.91 3.01 10.87
N SER A 124 10.06 4.02 11.11
CA SER A 124 8.73 4.13 10.51
C SER A 124 8.77 4.16 8.99
N TRP A 125 9.69 4.92 8.36
CA TRP A 125 9.76 4.95 6.90
C TRP A 125 10.24 3.61 6.32
N ARG A 126 11.16 2.91 7.01
CA ARG A 126 11.63 1.58 6.60
C ARG A 126 10.55 0.52 6.78
N ILE A 127 9.71 0.65 7.79
CA ILE A 127 8.51 -0.16 7.97
C ILE A 127 7.54 0.09 6.81
N VAL A 128 7.23 1.35 6.48
CA VAL A 128 6.38 1.69 5.32
C VAL A 128 6.93 1.05 4.03
N LYS A 129 8.25 1.14 3.82
CA LYS A 129 8.90 0.49 2.68
C LYS A 129 8.74 -1.03 2.73
N ALA A 130 9.01 -1.68 3.87
CA ALA A 130 8.87 -3.14 4.01
C ALA A 130 7.42 -3.61 3.76
N LEU A 131 6.43 -2.87 4.26
CA LEU A 131 5.01 -3.16 4.02
C LEU A 131 4.61 -2.98 2.56
N THR A 132 5.21 -2.02 1.86
CA THR A 132 4.95 -1.75 0.43
C THR A 132 5.67 -2.76 -0.48
N ASP A 133 6.91 -3.12 -0.14
CA ASP A 133 7.67 -4.17 -0.83
C ASP A 133 6.99 -5.54 -0.64
N GLY A 134 6.44 -5.77 0.56
CA GLY A 134 5.62 -6.92 0.89
C GLY A 134 6.40 -8.22 1.09
N ASN A 135 5.69 -9.33 0.98
CA ASN A 135 6.24 -10.69 1.01
C ASN A 135 5.77 -11.49 -0.22
N THR A 136 5.77 -12.82 -0.13
CA THR A 136 5.36 -13.72 -1.23
C THR A 136 3.92 -13.52 -1.69
N GLU A 137 3.03 -12.97 -0.85
CA GLU A 137 1.64 -12.67 -1.18
C GLU A 137 1.44 -11.25 -1.74
N GLY A 138 2.51 -10.44 -1.74
CA GLY A 138 2.50 -9.06 -2.20
C GLY A 138 2.53 -8.03 -1.07
N GLY A 139 2.67 -6.76 -1.45
CA GLY A 139 2.74 -5.63 -0.53
C GLY A 139 1.45 -4.82 -0.45
N LEU A 140 1.42 -3.89 0.49
CA LEU A 140 0.33 -2.94 0.65
C LEU A 140 0.41 -1.84 -0.41
N ASP A 141 -0.74 -1.50 -1.00
CA ASP A 141 -0.84 -0.36 -1.91
C ASP A 141 -0.68 0.94 -1.13
N ILE A 142 0.38 1.69 -1.44
CA ILE A 142 0.70 2.99 -0.84
C ILE A 142 -0.40 4.05 -1.08
N ASN A 143 -1.26 3.85 -2.08
CA ASN A 143 -2.36 4.74 -2.43
C ASN A 143 -3.72 4.27 -1.88
N ALA A 144 -3.75 3.18 -1.11
CA ALA A 144 -4.98 2.65 -0.54
C ALA A 144 -5.67 3.70 0.36
N PRO A 145 -6.94 4.05 0.08
CA PRO A 145 -7.67 5.01 0.90
C PRO A 145 -8.17 4.34 2.18
N ARG A 146 -7.98 5.03 3.31
CA ARG A 146 -8.52 4.64 4.60
C ARG A 146 -10.06 4.65 4.58
N GLN A 147 -10.68 3.65 5.19
CA GLN A 147 -12.12 3.43 5.09
C GLN A 147 -12.98 4.52 5.74
N SER A 148 -12.47 5.26 6.73
CA SER A 148 -13.24 6.30 7.43
C SER A 148 -13.33 7.62 6.67
N ASP A 149 -12.22 8.11 6.13
CA ASP A 149 -12.07 9.48 5.61
C ASP A 149 -11.48 9.56 4.19
N GLY A 150 -10.97 8.45 3.68
CA GLY A 150 -10.41 8.34 2.33
C GLY A 150 -8.99 8.87 2.26
N TRP A 151 -8.34 9.05 3.41
CA TRP A 151 -6.97 9.51 3.47
C TRP A 151 -6.02 8.40 3.04
N THR A 152 -4.96 8.76 2.35
CA THR A 152 -3.82 7.88 2.10
C THR A 152 -2.68 8.21 3.08
N PRO A 153 -1.64 7.37 3.17
CA PRO A 153 -0.42 7.71 3.92
C PRO A 153 0.13 9.11 3.57
N LEU A 154 0.09 9.51 2.30
CA LEU A 154 0.55 10.83 1.86
C LEU A 154 -0.34 11.97 2.36
N CYS A 155 -1.66 11.74 2.49
CA CYS A 155 -2.57 12.69 3.12
C CYS A 155 -2.19 12.94 4.58
N ILE A 156 -1.88 11.90 5.34
CA ILE A 156 -1.47 12.00 6.76
C ILE A 156 -0.18 12.82 6.87
N ALA A 157 0.87 12.42 6.15
CA ALA A 157 2.15 13.12 6.18
C ALA A 157 2.04 14.60 5.75
N SER A 158 1.15 14.91 4.80
CA SER A 158 0.90 16.28 4.37
C SER A 158 0.14 17.09 5.42
N ALA A 159 -0.91 16.51 6.02
CA ALA A 159 -1.73 17.18 7.02
C ALA A 159 -0.95 17.49 8.30
N ASP A 160 -0.06 16.59 8.72
CA ASP A 160 0.76 16.71 9.94
C ASP A 160 2.07 17.49 9.72
N ALA A 161 2.29 18.01 8.51
CA ALA A 161 3.50 18.71 8.10
C ALA A 161 4.78 17.88 8.30
N CYS A 162 4.69 16.55 8.16
CA CYS A 162 5.82 15.63 8.29
C CYS A 162 6.60 15.57 6.97
N LEU A 163 7.44 16.58 6.72
CA LEU A 163 8.22 16.72 5.49
C LEU A 163 9.06 15.46 5.15
N PRO A 164 9.82 14.86 6.09
CA PRO A 164 10.62 13.68 5.78
C PRO A 164 9.78 12.48 5.33
N MET A 165 8.62 12.26 5.95
CA MET A 165 7.73 11.16 5.58
C MET A 165 7.04 11.42 4.25
N ALA A 166 6.55 12.65 4.01
CA ALA A 166 5.96 13.03 2.74
C ALA A 166 6.94 12.84 1.57
N PHE A 167 8.21 13.18 1.77
CA PHE A 167 9.27 12.94 0.79
C PHE A 167 9.46 11.44 0.52
N LYS A 168 9.57 10.60 1.57
CA LYS A 168 9.72 9.14 1.41
C LYS A 168 8.53 8.49 0.71
N LEU A 169 7.31 8.91 1.01
CA LEU A 169 6.11 8.40 0.34
C LEU A 169 6.11 8.74 -1.16
N LEU A 170 6.56 9.95 -1.53
CA LEU A 170 6.69 10.33 -2.95
C LEU A 170 7.81 9.55 -3.66
N GLU A 171 8.93 9.27 -2.99
CA GLU A 171 9.97 8.38 -3.54
C GLU A 171 9.39 6.97 -3.84
N LEU A 172 8.49 6.50 -2.96
CA LEU A 172 7.74 5.25 -3.11
C LEU A 172 6.52 5.36 -4.05
N LYS A 173 6.43 6.42 -4.87
CA LYS A 173 5.38 6.63 -5.88
C LYS A 173 3.96 6.78 -5.32
N ALA A 174 3.82 7.33 -4.11
CA ALA A 174 2.52 7.81 -3.65
C ALA A 174 1.96 8.88 -4.60
N ASP A 175 0.67 8.78 -4.94
CA ASP A 175 -0.02 9.69 -5.84
C ASP A 175 -0.34 11.02 -5.12
N PRO A 176 0.24 12.15 -5.57
CA PRO A 176 -0.02 13.45 -4.97
C PRO A 176 -1.39 14.04 -5.33
N ASN A 177 -2.20 13.33 -6.12
CA ASN A 177 -3.52 13.77 -6.60
C ASN A 177 -4.69 12.94 -6.06
N VAL A 178 -4.47 12.12 -5.03
CA VAL A 178 -5.56 11.43 -4.33
C VAL A 178 -6.57 12.43 -3.77
N ILE A 179 -7.83 12.02 -3.72
CA ILE A 179 -8.94 12.87 -3.26
C ILE A 179 -9.61 12.19 -2.08
N THR A 180 -9.57 12.83 -0.92
CA THR A 180 -10.21 12.33 0.30
C THR A 180 -11.73 12.46 0.22
N ARG A 181 -12.48 11.86 1.17
CA ARG A 181 -13.93 12.03 1.25
C ARG A 181 -14.36 13.48 1.51
N ALA A 182 -13.45 14.30 2.05
CA ALA A 182 -13.66 15.75 2.23
C ALA A 182 -13.35 16.56 0.95
N ASN A 183 -13.09 15.90 -0.18
CA ASN A 183 -12.68 16.52 -1.45
C ASN A 183 -11.35 17.31 -1.34
N GLU A 184 -10.46 16.90 -0.45
CA GLU A 184 -9.14 17.52 -0.27
C GLU A 184 -8.07 16.68 -0.99
N THR A 185 -7.07 17.35 -1.56
CA THR A 185 -5.85 16.72 -2.07
C THR A 185 -4.73 16.78 -1.01
N PRO A 186 -3.66 15.97 -1.10
CA PRO A 186 -2.49 16.12 -0.24
C PRO A 186 -1.95 17.56 -0.20
N LEU A 187 -1.96 18.25 -1.33
CA LEU A 187 -1.50 19.63 -1.42
C LEU A 187 -2.43 20.60 -0.68
N ALA A 188 -3.76 20.41 -0.79
CA ALA A 188 -4.72 21.19 0.00
C ALA A 188 -4.52 20.96 1.50
N LEU A 189 -4.29 19.71 1.92
CA LEU A 189 -4.03 19.35 3.31
C LEU A 189 -2.74 19.98 3.84
N ALA A 190 -1.66 20.01 3.05
CA ALA A 190 -0.39 20.62 3.43
C ALA A 190 -0.53 22.12 3.74
N LYS A 191 -1.46 22.82 3.06
CA LYS A 191 -1.72 24.25 3.26
C LYS A 191 -2.55 24.59 4.48
N ARG A 192 -3.15 23.59 5.15
CA ARG A 192 -3.94 23.83 6.36
C ARG A 192 -3.00 24.26 7.48
N SER A 193 -2.96 25.55 7.79
CA SER A 193 -2.36 26.01 9.04
C SER A 193 -3.18 25.47 10.20
N ARG A 194 -2.51 24.93 11.22
CA ARG A 194 -3.13 24.64 12.51
C ARG A 194 -2.66 25.68 13.53
N ASP A 195 -3.51 26.02 14.48
CA ASP A 195 -3.19 27.03 15.50
C ASP A 195 -2.04 26.57 16.42
N ASP A 196 -1.85 25.26 16.55
CA ASP A 196 -0.80 24.59 17.33
C ASP A 196 0.45 24.22 16.51
N ASP A 197 0.56 24.64 15.24
CA ASP A 197 1.75 24.36 14.43
C ASP A 197 3.00 25.04 15.02
N SER A 198 4.07 24.25 15.20
CA SER A 198 5.41 24.78 15.48
C SER A 198 5.94 25.61 14.32
N ASP A 199 6.94 26.45 14.56
CA ASP A 199 7.57 27.23 13.48
C ASP A 199 8.19 26.33 12.41
N GLU A 200 8.75 25.19 12.81
CA GLU A 200 9.28 24.17 11.90
C GLU A 200 8.15 23.55 11.05
N GLN A 201 6.96 23.32 11.63
CA GLN A 201 5.81 22.81 10.88
C GLN A 201 5.29 23.85 9.88
N LYS A 202 5.21 25.13 10.27
CA LYS A 202 4.82 26.22 9.36
C LYS A 202 5.75 26.32 8.16
N GLU A 203 7.07 26.22 8.39
CA GLU A 203 8.06 26.17 7.32
C GLU A 203 7.91 24.90 6.46
N ALA A 204 7.78 23.73 7.10
CA ALA A 204 7.63 22.45 6.43
C ALA A 204 6.40 22.41 5.50
N ARG A 205 5.26 23.02 5.88
CA ARG A 205 4.06 23.11 5.03
C ARG A 205 4.33 23.78 3.68
N GLY A 206 5.13 24.85 3.68
CA GLY A 206 5.55 25.54 2.46
C GLY A 206 6.42 24.66 1.57
N ILE A 207 7.39 23.97 2.17
CA ILE A 207 8.29 23.04 1.47
C ILE A 207 7.50 21.85 0.90
N ILE A 208 6.61 21.24 1.69
CA ILE A 208 5.75 20.13 1.27
C ILE A 208 4.85 20.58 0.12
N SER A 209 4.25 21.76 0.20
CA SER A 209 3.40 22.29 -0.87
C SER A 209 4.17 22.42 -2.19
N ASN A 210 5.39 22.96 -2.15
CA ASN A 210 6.23 23.12 -3.34
C ASN A 210 6.71 21.77 -3.89
N MET A 211 7.05 20.83 -2.99
CA MET A 211 7.41 19.47 -3.34
C MET A 211 6.25 18.74 -4.01
N LEU A 212 5.04 18.79 -3.45
CA LEU A 212 3.86 18.16 -4.07
C LEU A 212 3.60 18.73 -5.47
N ARG A 213 3.79 20.04 -5.69
CA ARG A 213 3.69 20.64 -7.04
C ARG A 213 4.72 20.08 -8.01
N SER A 214 5.98 19.89 -7.57
CA SER A 214 7.02 19.36 -8.45
C SER A 214 6.76 17.92 -8.86
N TYR A 215 6.03 17.16 -8.03
CA TYR A 215 5.51 15.83 -8.34
C TYR A 215 4.16 15.84 -9.10
N GLY A 216 3.66 17.01 -9.50
CA GLY A 216 2.41 17.15 -10.28
C GLY A 216 1.12 17.18 -9.44
N GLY A 217 1.24 17.34 -8.13
CA GLY A 217 0.11 17.51 -7.20
C GLY A 217 -0.70 18.78 -7.49
N GLN A 218 -2.02 18.65 -7.40
CA GLN A 218 -2.98 19.72 -7.67
C GLN A 218 -3.56 20.32 -6.39
N ASP A 219 -3.84 21.63 -6.41
CA ASP A 219 -4.45 22.36 -5.30
C ASP A 219 -5.90 21.95 -5.02
N THR A 220 -6.66 21.67 -6.08
CA THR A 220 -8.09 21.43 -5.97
C THR A 220 -8.44 20.04 -6.47
N CYS A 221 -9.50 19.44 -5.91
CA CYS A 221 -10.01 18.16 -6.39
C CYS A 221 -10.46 18.24 -7.87
N LYS A 222 -10.95 19.40 -8.32
CA LYS A 222 -11.37 19.62 -9.72
C LYS A 222 -10.19 19.48 -10.67
N ASP A 223 -9.05 20.05 -10.31
CA ASP A 223 -7.83 19.99 -11.10
C ASP A 223 -7.22 18.59 -11.07
N ALA A 224 -7.22 17.92 -9.91
CA ALA A 224 -6.81 16.53 -9.76
C ALA A 224 -7.65 15.59 -10.65
N LEU A 225 -8.97 15.73 -10.62
CA LEU A 225 -9.89 14.96 -11.50
C LEU A 225 -9.65 15.26 -12.99
N ARG A 226 -9.36 16.52 -13.34
CA ARG A 226 -9.06 16.90 -14.73
C ARG A 226 -7.76 16.25 -15.19
N MET A 227 -6.74 16.20 -14.34
CA MET A 227 -5.47 15.52 -14.62
C MET A 227 -5.67 14.02 -14.78
N LEU A 228 -6.41 13.38 -13.88
CA LEU A 228 -6.73 11.95 -13.94
C LEU A 228 -7.50 11.58 -15.23
N ARG A 229 -8.45 12.42 -15.66
CA ARG A 229 -9.14 12.22 -16.95
C ARG A 229 -8.23 12.37 -18.16
N LYS A 230 -7.26 13.28 -18.10
CA LYS A 230 -6.30 13.53 -19.19
C LYS A 230 -5.29 12.39 -19.31
N THR A 231 -4.86 11.79 -18.21
CA THR A 231 -3.93 10.65 -18.20
C THR A 231 -4.64 9.33 -18.57
N SER A 232 -5.92 9.19 -18.23
CA SER A 232 -6.72 7.99 -18.56
C SER A 232 -7.32 7.97 -19.97
N GLN A 233 -7.25 9.08 -20.73
CA GLN A 233 -7.58 9.07 -22.16
C GLN A 233 -6.34 8.62 -22.95
N PRO A 234 -6.34 7.41 -23.55
CA PRO A 234 -5.23 7.00 -24.41
C PRO A 234 -5.16 7.93 -25.63
N ALA A 235 -3.99 8.00 -26.26
CA ALA A 235 -3.65 8.84 -27.41
C ALA A 235 -4.45 8.53 -28.71
N VAL A 236 -5.74 8.25 -28.62
CA VAL A 236 -6.67 8.08 -29.75
C VAL A 236 -7.12 9.46 -30.23
N SER A 237 -6.22 10.22 -30.85
CA SER A 237 -6.62 11.42 -31.62
C SER A 237 -5.53 12.05 -32.49
N LYS A 238 -4.34 11.43 -32.64
CA LYS A 238 -3.34 11.96 -33.59
C LYS A 238 -3.04 11.07 -34.80
N GLU A 239 -3.26 9.75 -34.74
CA GLU A 239 -3.03 8.88 -35.91
C GLU A 239 -4.23 8.81 -36.87
N SER A 240 -5.47 9.05 -36.39
CA SER A 240 -6.67 8.99 -37.24
C SER A 240 -6.87 10.20 -38.18
N GLN A 241 -6.03 11.25 -38.06
CA GLN A 241 -6.04 12.42 -38.95
C GLN A 241 -4.96 12.37 -40.04
N ALA A 242 -3.92 11.55 -39.90
CA ALA A 242 -2.86 11.42 -40.91
C ALA A 242 -3.22 10.48 -42.08
N LEU A 243 -4.21 9.59 -41.90
CA LEU A 243 -4.63 8.61 -42.93
C LEU A 243 -5.78 9.09 -43.83
N LYS A 244 -6.23 10.35 -43.71
CA LYS A 244 -7.29 10.91 -44.57
C LYS A 244 -6.81 11.86 -45.68
N GLU A 245 -5.50 12.16 -45.75
CA GLU A 245 -4.96 13.06 -46.78
C GLU A 245 -4.25 12.33 -47.95
N GLU A 246 -4.07 11.01 -47.91
CA GLU A 246 -3.35 10.26 -48.97
C GLU A 246 -4.24 9.52 -49.99
N VAL A 247 -5.57 9.74 -50.00
CA VAL A 247 -6.48 9.10 -50.97
C VAL A 247 -7.23 10.12 -51.83
N VAL A 248 -6.51 11.05 -52.46
CA VAL A 248 -7.02 11.76 -53.65
C VAL A 248 -5.85 12.08 -54.59
N THR A 249 -5.51 11.15 -55.48
CA THR A 249 -5.01 11.46 -56.83
C THR A 249 -5.01 10.17 -57.68
N VAL A 250 -6.09 9.93 -58.42
CA VAL A 250 -6.07 9.01 -59.56
C VAL A 250 -6.38 9.83 -60.81
N PRO A 251 -5.47 9.94 -61.79
CA PRO A 251 -5.69 10.75 -62.98
C PRO A 251 -6.63 10.03 -63.96
N THR A 252 -7.68 10.75 -64.38
CA THR A 252 -8.62 10.33 -65.42
C THR A 252 -7.96 10.50 -66.78
N THR A 253 -7.73 9.42 -67.53
CA THR A 253 -7.34 9.48 -68.95
C THR A 253 -8.56 9.16 -69.80
N THR A 254 -9.04 10.16 -70.53
CA THR A 254 -10.04 10.04 -71.59
C THR A 254 -9.37 9.54 -72.86
N SER A 255 -9.77 8.36 -73.35
CA SER A 255 -9.39 7.86 -74.68
C SER A 255 -10.63 7.75 -75.54
N THR A 256 -10.77 8.68 -76.48
CA THR A 256 -11.81 8.72 -77.50
C THR A 256 -11.32 7.97 -78.73
N SER A 257 -11.92 6.82 -79.05
CA SER A 257 -11.69 6.12 -80.32
C SER A 257 -12.88 6.34 -81.26
N HIS A 258 -12.59 6.97 -82.40
CA HIS A 258 -13.52 7.31 -83.45
C HIS A 258 -13.33 6.31 -84.60
N THR A 259 -14.29 5.41 -84.79
CA THR A 259 -14.31 4.47 -85.92
C THR A 259 -15.10 5.09 -87.07
N ARG A 260 -14.42 5.36 -88.19
CA ARG A 260 -15.03 5.74 -89.48
C ARG A 260 -15.83 4.57 -90.06
N TYR A 261 -17.05 4.85 -90.51
CA TYR A 261 -17.77 4.03 -91.48
C TYR A 261 -18.54 4.95 -92.44
N ARG A 262 -18.14 4.96 -93.72
CA ARG A 262 -18.99 5.05 -94.92
C ARG A 262 -18.11 5.07 -96.18
N GLY A 263 -18.59 4.40 -97.22
CA GLY A 263 -18.11 4.58 -98.59
C GLY A 263 -18.51 5.92 -99.19
#